data_AF-A0A7D3XE77-F1
#
_entry.id   AF-A0A7D3XE77-F1
#
_cell.length_a   1.000
_cell.length_b   1.000
_cell.length_c   1.000
_cell.angle_alpha   90.00
_cell.angle_beta   90.00
_cell.angle_gamma   90.00
#
_symmetry.space_group_name_H-M   'P 1'
#
loop_
_entity.id
_entity.type
_entity.pdbx_description
1 polymer ?
#
loop_
_entity_poly.entity_id
_entity_poly.type
_entity_poly.pdbx_seq_one_letter_code
_entity_poly.pdbx_strand_id
1 'polypeptide(L)'
;MANIKDLKKDIKQMVKHLLDECYTQLAYSEPISTEWFLDIISDIQVLEKDTLRIIKQKSYERGKSINVDYQQIANEFYDKVLEIAERINSIEY
;
A
#
# COMPACT_ATOMS: atom_id res chain seq x y z
N MET A 1 14.50 -4.58 16.99
CA MET A 1 14.58 -3.63 15.85
C MET A 1 13.96 -4.33 14.66
N ALA A 2 12.76 -3.92 14.24
CA ALA A 2 12.16 -4.45 13.01
C ALA A 2 13.12 -4.15 11.84
N ASN A 3 13.59 -5.18 11.16
CA ASN A 3 14.55 -5.03 10.08
C ASN A 3 13.82 -4.41 8.88
N ILE A 4 14.48 -3.58 8.07
CA ILE A 4 13.93 -3.02 6.82
C ILE A 4 13.31 -4.12 5.93
N LYS A 5 13.89 -5.32 6.01
CA LYS A 5 13.38 -6.52 5.33
C LYS A 5 11.98 -6.92 5.80
N ASP A 6 11.73 -6.84 7.10
CA ASP A 6 10.44 -7.16 7.71
C ASP A 6 9.41 -6.12 7.30
N LEU A 7 9.73 -4.82 7.38
CA LEU A 7 8.86 -3.74 6.91
C LEU A 7 8.46 -3.90 5.44
N LYS A 8 9.43 -4.21 4.56
CA LYS A 8 9.14 -4.47 3.14
C LYS A 8 8.24 -5.68 2.93
N LYS A 9 8.36 -6.70 3.78
CA LYS A 9 7.51 -7.90 3.72
C LYS A 9 6.10 -7.55 4.17
N ASP A 10 5.96 -6.78 5.25
CA ASP A 10 4.68 -6.37 5.80
C ASP A 10 3.90 -5.49 4.80
N ILE A 11 4.57 -4.50 4.18
CA ILE A 11 3.99 -3.67 3.10
C ILE A 11 3.43 -4.55 1.98
N LYS A 12 4.22 -5.52 1.50
CA LYS A 12 3.80 -6.43 0.42
C LYS A 12 2.63 -7.32 0.81
N GLN A 13 2.63 -7.82 2.04
CA GLN A 13 1.53 -8.65 2.54
C GLN A 13 0.24 -7.82 2.64
N MET A 14 0.32 -6.60 3.17
CA MET A 14 -0.84 -5.73 3.32
C MET A 14 -1.41 -5.31 1.96
N VAL A 15 -0.55 -4.92 1.02
CA VAL A 15 -0.95 -4.61 -0.37
C VAL A 15 -1.62 -5.81 -1.01
N LYS A 16 -1.07 -7.01 -0.83
CA LYS A 16 -1.68 -8.24 -1.35
C LYS A 16 -3.09 -8.44 -0.79
N HIS A 17 -3.29 -8.25 0.52
CA HIS A 17 -4.62 -8.40 1.13
C HIS A 17 -5.64 -7.42 0.55
N LEU A 18 -5.29 -6.14 0.39
CA LEU A 18 -6.16 -5.15 -0.24
C LEU A 18 -6.51 -5.51 -1.69
N LEU A 19 -5.52 -5.99 -2.46
CA LEU A 19 -5.76 -6.41 -3.84
C LEU A 19 -6.66 -7.65 -3.91
N ASP A 20 -6.43 -8.65 -3.06
CA ASP A 20 -7.25 -9.87 -3.00
C ASP A 20 -8.72 -9.51 -2.67
N GLU A 21 -8.94 -8.54 -1.78
CA GLU A 21 -10.28 -8.03 -1.45
C GLU A 21 -10.92 -7.31 -2.65
N CYS A 22 -10.21 -6.39 -3.31
CA CYS A 22 -10.70 -5.70 -4.51
C CYS A 22 -11.04 -6.68 -5.64
N TYR A 23 -10.20 -7.69 -5.89
CA TYR A 23 -10.46 -8.71 -6.91
C TYR A 23 -11.64 -9.61 -6.55
N THR A 24 -11.83 -9.91 -5.27
CA THR A 24 -12.99 -10.66 -4.79
C THR A 24 -14.27 -9.85 -5.05
N GLN A 25 -14.28 -8.57 -4.73
CA GLN A 25 -15.42 -7.69 -4.98
C GLN A 25 -15.71 -7.55 -6.48
N LEU A 26 -14.67 -7.36 -7.31
CA LEU A 26 -14.79 -7.28 -8.77
C LEU A 26 -15.48 -8.50 -9.39
N ALA A 27 -15.26 -9.71 -8.86
CA ALA A 27 -15.85 -10.93 -9.39
C ALA A 27 -17.39 -10.95 -9.31
N TYR A 28 -17.98 -10.12 -8.43
CA TYR A 28 -19.42 -10.09 -8.15
C TYR A 28 -20.04 -8.69 -8.30
N SER A 29 -19.28 -7.72 -8.80
CA SER A 29 -19.67 -6.30 -8.89
C SER A 29 -20.43 -5.95 -10.16
N GLU A 30 -21.28 -4.92 -10.09
CA GLU A 30 -21.86 -4.27 -11.27
C GLU A 30 -20.80 -3.48 -12.08
N PRO A 31 -21.08 -3.11 -13.35
CA PRO A 31 -20.11 -2.41 -14.19
C PRO A 31 -19.59 -1.08 -13.62
N ILE A 32 -20.43 -0.32 -12.90
CA ILE A 32 -20.02 0.97 -12.30
C ILE A 32 -19.04 0.74 -11.15
N SER A 33 -19.37 -0.17 -10.23
CA SER A 33 -18.48 -0.60 -9.15
C SER A 33 -17.16 -1.16 -9.68
N THR A 34 -17.18 -1.80 -10.85
CA THR A 34 -15.96 -2.31 -11.51
C THR A 34 -14.96 -1.20 -11.82
N GLU A 35 -15.40 -0.07 -12.37
CA GLU A 35 -14.50 1.07 -12.64
C GLU A 35 -13.89 1.62 -11.35
N TRP A 36 -14.69 1.77 -10.29
CA TRP A 36 -14.19 2.24 -8.99
C TRP A 36 -13.17 1.30 -8.36
N PHE A 37 -13.39 -0.01 -8.44
CA PHE A 37 -12.41 -1.00 -7.96
C PHE A 37 -11.13 -0.99 -8.78
N LEU A 38 -11.19 -0.76 -10.09
CA LEU A 38 -10.00 -0.64 -10.93
C LEU A 38 -9.15 0.59 -10.55
N ASP A 39 -9.80 1.72 -10.26
CA ASP A 39 -9.12 2.93 -9.77
C ASP A 39 -8.45 2.67 -8.41
N ILE A 40 -9.14 2.01 -7.48
CA ILE A 40 -8.58 1.64 -6.18
C ILE A 40 -7.39 0.68 -6.33
N ILE A 41 -7.48 -0.32 -7.22
CA ILE A 41 -6.37 -1.23 -7.50
C ILE A 41 -5.14 -0.46 -8.01
N SER A 42 -5.34 0.52 -8.89
CA SER A 42 -4.27 1.40 -9.37
C SER A 42 -3.63 2.16 -8.21
N ASP A 43 -4.43 2.76 -7.33
CA ASP A 43 -3.94 3.49 -6.15
C ASP A 43 -3.11 2.59 -5.22
N ILE A 44 -3.58 1.35 -4.96
CA ILE A 44 -2.86 0.36 -4.14
C ILE A 44 -1.49 0.03 -4.76
N GLN A 45 -1.42 -0.17 -6.08
CA GLN A 45 -0.17 -0.48 -6.77
C GLN A 45 0.81 0.69 -6.74
N VAL A 46 0.32 1.94 -6.86
CA VAL A 46 1.13 3.14 -6.73
C VAL A 46 1.67 3.26 -5.30
N LEU A 47 0.83 3.04 -4.29
CA LEU A 47 1.23 3.07 -2.89
C LEU A 47 2.37 2.08 -2.58
N GLU A 48 2.28 0.85 -3.08
CA GLU A 48 3.36 -0.14 -2.90
C GLU A 48 4.66 0.35 -3.54
N LYS A 49 4.61 0.78 -4.80
CA LYS A 49 5.79 1.21 -5.55
C LYS A 49 6.48 2.40 -4.91
N ASP A 50 5.71 3.41 -4.51
CA ASP A 50 6.23 4.63 -3.91
C ASP A 50 6.84 4.36 -2.53
N THR A 51 6.14 3.60 -1.68
CA THR A 51 6.65 3.24 -0.35
C THR A 51 7.95 2.44 -0.45
N LEU A 52 7.99 1.43 -1.34
CA LEU A 52 9.21 0.64 -1.56
C LEU A 52 10.34 1.47 -2.17
N ARG A 53 10.04 2.45 -3.03
CA ARG A 53 11.02 3.37 -3.60
C ARG A 53 11.62 4.26 -2.53
N ILE A 54 10.80 4.85 -1.65
CA ILE A 54 11.27 5.68 -0.53
C ILE A 54 12.22 4.87 0.37
N ILE A 55 11.84 3.64 0.72
CA ILE A 55 12.68 2.75 1.53
C ILE A 55 14.01 2.45 0.83
N LYS A 56 14.00 2.19 -0.48
CA LYS A 56 15.22 1.92 -1.27
C LYS A 56 16.11 3.15 -1.40
N GLN A 57 15.57 4.32 -1.74
CA GLN A 57 16.35 5.54 -1.93
C GLN A 57 17.03 5.98 -0.63
N LYS A 58 16.28 5.99 0.49
CA LYS A 58 16.83 6.35 1.79
C LYS A 58 17.88 5.35 2.30
N SER A 59 17.88 4.11 1.81
CA SER A 59 18.92 3.11 2.14
C SER A 59 20.25 3.29 1.38
N TYR A 60 20.34 4.19 0.38
CA TYR A 60 21.48 4.30 -0.54
C TYR A 60 21.98 5.73 -0.82
N GLU A 61 21.64 6.73 0.00
CA GLU A 61 22.17 8.07 -0.21
C GLU A 61 23.65 8.19 0.20
N ARG A 62 24.53 8.29 -0.81
CA ARG A 62 25.91 8.81 -0.75
C ARG A 62 26.86 8.15 0.26
N GLY A 63 26.69 6.85 0.56
CA GLY A 63 27.66 6.09 1.37
C GLY A 63 27.76 6.55 2.83
N LYS A 64 26.81 7.35 3.31
CA LYS A 64 26.67 7.73 4.72
C LYS A 64 25.34 7.19 5.23
N SER A 65 25.35 6.60 6.42
CA SER A 65 24.11 6.21 7.10
C SER A 65 23.34 7.49 7.42
N ILE A 66 22.24 7.69 6.71
CA ILE A 66 21.23 8.69 7.07
C ILE A 66 20.32 8.02 8.09
N ASN A 67 19.92 8.74 9.13
CA ASN A 67 18.96 8.25 10.10
C ASN A 67 17.58 8.21 9.44
N VAL A 68 17.27 7.08 8.81
CA VAL A 68 15.98 6.89 8.13
C VAL A 68 14.94 6.57 9.19
N ASP A 69 13.95 7.46 9.32
CA ASP A 69 12.79 7.17 10.15
C ASP A 69 11.86 6.19 9.43
N TYR A 70 12.17 4.90 9.59
CA TYR A 70 11.33 3.82 9.09
C TYR A 70 9.98 3.74 9.80
N GLN A 71 9.88 4.27 11.02
CA GLN A 71 8.61 4.33 11.76
C GLN A 71 7.67 5.33 11.09
N GLN A 72 8.18 6.50 10.72
CA GLN A 72 7.40 7.49 9.98
C GLN A 72 6.89 6.92 8.65
N ILE A 73 7.75 6.23 7.88
CA ILE A 73 7.36 5.61 6.60
C ILE A 73 6.27 4.56 6.82
N ALA A 74 6.39 3.75 7.88
CA ALA A 74 5.39 2.75 8.21
C ALA A 74 4.05 3.41 8.58
N ASN A 75 4.06 4.46 9.41
CA ASN A 75 2.86 5.20 9.77
C ASN A 75 2.17 5.79 8.53
N GLU A 76 2.91 6.49 7.68
CA GLU A 76 2.36 7.07 6.43
C GLU A 76 1.78 6.00 5.50
N PHE A 77 2.40 4.82 5.43
CA PHE A 77 1.86 3.70 4.68
C PHE A 77 0.55 3.17 5.28
N TYR A 78 0.50 2.98 6.60
CA TYR A 78 -0.69 2.46 7.29
C TYR A 78 -1.87 3.43 7.22
N ASP A 79 -1.62 4.74 7.33
CA ASP A 79 -2.66 5.76 7.19
C ASP A 79 -3.32 5.68 5.81
N LYS A 80 -2.53 5.52 4.75
CA LYS A 80 -3.05 5.35 3.38
C LYS A 80 -3.75 4.02 3.16
N VAL A 81 -3.28 2.95 3.78
CA VAL A 81 -3.96 1.64 3.76
C VAL A 81 -5.35 1.76 4.39
N LEU A 82 -5.46 2.45 5.53
CA LEU A 82 -6.75 2.71 6.18
C LEU A 82 -7.69 3.51 5.27
N GLU A 83 -7.21 4.60 4.67
CA GLU A 83 -8.01 5.40 3.74
C GLU A 83 -8.52 4.58 2.55
N ILE A 84 -7.68 3.71 1.98
CA ILE A 84 -8.08 2.81 0.89
C ILE A 84 -9.12 1.79 1.36
N ALA A 85 -8.94 1.20 2.54
CA ALA A 85 -9.88 0.25 3.10
C ALA A 85 -11.26 0.90 3.37
N GLU A 86 -11.28 2.14 3.85
CA GLU A 86 -12.52 2.90 4.03
C GLU A 86 -13.21 3.19 2.68
N ARG A 87 -12.45 3.50 1.64
CA ARG A 87 -12.97 3.67 0.27
C ARG A 87 -13.58 2.39 -0.28
N ILE A 88 -12.93 1.24 -0.09
CA ILE A 88 -13.45 -0.07 -0.49
C ILE A 88 -14.80 -0.33 0.18
N ASN A 89 -14.89 -0.14 1.50
CA ASN A 89 -16.14 -0.34 2.26
C ASN A 89 -17.25 0.66 1.87
N SER A 90 -16.88 1.84 1.38
CA SER A 90 -17.85 2.86 0.98
C SER A 90 -18.47 2.60 -0.40
N ILE A 91 -17.90 1.69 -1.20
CA ILE A 91 -18.45 1.29 -2.51
C ILE A 91 -19.65 0.34 -2.34
N GLU A 92 -19.78 -0.34 -1.20
CA GLU A 92 -20.89 -1.28 -0.93
C GLU A 92 -22.25 -0.57 -0.63
N TYR A 93 -22.34 0.77 -0.74
CA TYR A 93 -23.56 1.55 -0.44
C TYR A 93 -24.09 2.38 -1.62
#